data_AF-A0A1S6XRR8-F1
#
_entry.id   AF-A0A1S6XRR8-F1
#
_cell.length_a   1.000
_cell.length_b   1.000
_cell.length_c   1.000
_cell.angle_alpha   90.00
_cell.angle_beta   90.00
_cell.angle_gamma   90.00
#
_symmetry.space_group_name_H-M   'P 1'
#
loop_
_entity.id
_entity.type
_entity.pdbx_description
1 polymer ?
#
loop_
_entity_poly.entity_id
_entity_poly.type
_entity_poly.pdbx_seq_one_letter_code
_entity_poly.pdbx_strand_id
1 'polypeptide(L)'
;MVKAVGRKDVKIDCQKGKKAQNVTAQQDSQNLYSIHLTNQWPWEKIALYQEAINAAMQKYAKRFPDDVCLDTIAKEIAGGQAQLWLILKNETQFSAFVITKIEMTHTGKKRVVILDLAGKGGLKLVKLIDQIEKWARTIHADEMLTMGRFGWSKMLRQRGHAINLIHYRKVLTL
;
A
#
# COMPACT_ATOMS: atom_id res chain seq x y z
N MET A 1 -65.46 3.28 -55.00
CA MET A 1 -64.87 1.92 -55.09
C MET A 1 -63.43 2.01 -54.61
N VAL A 2 -63.12 1.27 -53.55
CA VAL A 2 -61.86 1.29 -52.78
C VAL A 2 -60.74 0.57 -53.53
N LYS A 3 -59.49 1.06 -53.46
CA LYS A 3 -58.28 0.21 -53.27
C LYS A 3 -57.04 1.00 -52.78
N ALA A 4 -56.64 0.63 -51.56
CA ALA A 4 -55.31 0.59 -50.94
C ALA A 4 -54.23 -0.06 -51.85
N VAL A 5 -52.90 -0.06 -51.64
CA VAL A 5 -51.92 0.36 -50.60
C VAL A 5 -50.53 0.24 -51.25
N GLY A 6 -49.53 0.96 -50.74
CA GLY A 6 -48.12 0.67 -51.01
C GLY A 6 -47.14 1.60 -50.29
N ARG A 7 -47.05 1.50 -48.96
CA ARG A 7 -46.11 2.26 -48.11
C ARG A 7 -44.82 1.44 -47.98
N LYS A 8 -43.67 2.01 -48.36
CA LYS A 8 -42.34 1.39 -48.15
C LYS A 8 -41.79 1.77 -46.77
N ASP A 9 -41.30 0.77 -46.05
CA ASP A 9 -40.70 0.88 -44.72
C ASP A 9 -39.36 1.64 -44.75
N VAL A 10 -39.22 2.65 -43.88
CA VAL A 10 -37.94 3.29 -43.56
C VAL A 10 -37.45 2.69 -42.25
N LYS A 11 -36.32 1.99 -42.30
CA LYS A 11 -35.62 1.47 -41.10
C LYS A 11 -35.05 2.64 -40.28
N ILE A 12 -35.40 2.63 -39.00
CA ILE A 12 -34.85 3.47 -37.94
C ILE A 12 -33.47 2.93 -37.59
N ASP A 13 -32.42 3.75 -37.67
CA ASP A 13 -31.15 3.46 -37.02
C ASP A 13 -30.95 4.44 -35.85
N CYS A 14 -30.76 3.86 -34.66
CA CYS A 14 -30.75 4.55 -33.38
C CYS A 14 -29.30 4.72 -32.95
N GLN A 15 -28.68 5.84 -33.34
CA GLN A 15 -27.34 6.18 -32.86
C GLN A 15 -27.41 6.69 -31.41
N LYS A 16 -27.09 5.77 -30.49
CA LYS A 16 -26.73 6.09 -29.11
C LYS A 16 -25.34 6.73 -29.08
N GLY A 17 -25.20 7.83 -28.33
CA GLY A 17 -23.96 8.09 -27.58
C GLY A 17 -23.50 9.53 -27.54
N LYS A 18 -23.66 10.15 -26.36
CA LYS A 18 -22.55 10.71 -25.56
C LYS A 18 -23.09 11.01 -24.15
N LYS A 19 -22.94 10.04 -23.24
CA LYS A 19 -23.05 10.31 -21.81
C LYS A 19 -21.81 11.09 -21.39
N ALA A 20 -21.97 12.40 -21.22
CA ALA A 20 -21.07 13.21 -20.40
C ALA A 20 -21.32 12.84 -18.93
N GLN A 21 -20.66 11.79 -18.44
CA GLN A 21 -20.65 11.40 -17.03
C GLN A 21 -19.63 10.26 -16.89
N ASN A 22 -18.40 10.57 -16.44
CA ASN A 22 -17.49 9.65 -15.72
C ASN A 22 -16.09 10.25 -15.46
N VAL A 23 -15.98 11.54 -15.13
CA VAL A 23 -14.68 12.07 -14.67
C VAL A 23 -14.67 12.26 -13.15
N THR A 24 -15.79 12.68 -12.55
CA THR A 24 -15.87 12.92 -11.10
C THR A 24 -16.02 11.66 -10.25
N ALA A 25 -16.80 10.65 -10.68
CA ALA A 25 -17.01 9.43 -9.89
C ALA A 25 -15.79 8.48 -9.84
N GLN A 26 -14.88 8.56 -10.82
CA GLN A 26 -13.64 7.78 -10.80
C GLN A 26 -12.58 8.37 -9.87
N GLN A 27 -12.59 9.70 -9.68
CA GLN A 27 -11.62 10.40 -8.83
C GLN A 27 -11.89 10.14 -7.32
N ASP A 28 -13.16 10.11 -6.90
CA ASP A 28 -13.54 9.86 -5.50
C ASP A 28 -13.20 8.44 -5.02
N SER A 29 -13.15 7.47 -5.94
CA SER A 29 -12.75 6.09 -5.63
C SER A 29 -11.23 5.90 -5.45
N GLN A 30 -10.42 6.87 -5.89
CA GLN A 30 -8.96 6.74 -5.92
C GLN A 30 -8.28 7.04 -4.58
N ASN A 31 -8.91 7.82 -3.68
CA ASN A 31 -8.25 8.33 -2.45
C ASN A 31 -8.78 7.75 -1.14
N LEU A 32 -9.31 6.52 -1.15
CA LEU A 32 -9.80 5.88 0.09
C LEU A 32 -8.72 5.74 1.19
N TYR A 33 -7.45 5.62 0.80
CA TYR A 33 -6.34 5.45 1.73
C TYR A 33 -5.24 6.50 1.47
N SER A 34 -4.68 7.03 2.55
CA SER A 34 -3.47 7.85 2.57
C SER A 34 -2.40 7.19 3.43
N ILE A 35 -1.13 7.48 3.17
CA ILE A 35 0.01 6.97 3.95
C ILE A 35 0.85 8.16 4.44
N HIS A 36 1.28 8.10 5.69
CA HIS A 36 1.95 9.23 6.35
C HIS A 36 3.16 8.74 7.11
N LEU A 37 4.32 9.34 6.85
CA LEU A 37 5.50 9.17 7.69
C LEU A 37 5.30 9.92 9.01
N THR A 38 5.50 9.26 10.14
CA THR A 38 5.20 9.85 11.45
C THR A 38 6.40 10.49 12.14
N ASN A 39 7.60 10.45 11.54
CA ASN A 39 8.84 10.91 12.19
C ASN A 39 8.81 12.41 12.58
N GLN A 40 8.03 13.22 11.86
CA GLN A 40 7.86 14.65 12.11
C GLN A 40 6.51 14.97 12.79
N TRP A 41 5.73 13.95 13.16
CA TRP A 41 4.47 14.19 13.85
C TRP A 41 4.74 14.48 15.33
N PRO A 42 4.02 15.44 15.92
CA PRO A 42 4.02 15.59 17.36
C PRO A 42 3.41 14.33 18.01
N TRP A 43 3.89 13.97 19.21
CA TRP A 43 3.48 12.76 19.91
C TRP A 43 1.96 12.71 20.10
N GLU A 44 1.35 13.85 20.42
CA GLU A 44 -0.10 14.00 20.64
C GLU A 44 -0.90 13.53 19.43
N LYS A 45 -0.38 13.76 18.21
CA LYS A 45 -1.04 13.30 16.97
C LYS A 45 -0.90 11.80 16.78
N ILE A 46 0.23 11.20 17.15
CA ILE A 46 0.44 9.75 17.09
C ILE A 46 -0.43 9.04 18.15
N ALA A 47 -0.53 9.63 19.35
CA ALA A 47 -1.29 9.10 20.48
C ALA A 47 -2.77 8.87 20.16
N LEU A 48 -3.37 9.69 19.28
CA LEU A 48 -4.75 9.48 18.78
C LEU A 48 -4.96 8.10 18.14
N TYR A 49 -3.90 7.46 17.67
CA TYR A 49 -3.93 6.15 17.01
C TYR A 49 -3.32 5.02 17.87
N GLN A 50 -2.89 5.32 19.10
CA GLN A 50 -2.07 4.42 19.93
C GLN A 50 -2.71 3.04 20.10
N GLU A 51 -3.98 2.98 20.50
CA GLU A 51 -4.68 1.71 20.71
C GLU A 51 -4.76 0.88 19.42
N ALA A 52 -5.05 1.53 18.29
CA ALA A 52 -5.20 0.87 17.01
C ALA A 52 -3.84 0.38 16.45
N ILE A 53 -2.78 1.16 16.65
CA ILE A 53 -1.40 0.78 16.32
C ILE A 53 -0.99 -0.43 17.17
N ASN A 54 -1.17 -0.35 18.49
CA ASN A 54 -0.81 -1.42 19.41
C ASN A 54 -1.54 -2.73 19.09
N ALA A 55 -2.85 -2.65 18.83
CA ALA A 55 -3.64 -3.83 18.44
C ALA A 55 -3.15 -4.45 17.12
N ALA A 56 -2.78 -3.62 16.13
CA ALA A 56 -2.25 -4.11 14.86
C ALA A 56 -0.86 -4.74 15.01
N MET A 57 0.03 -4.11 15.80
CA MET A 57 1.37 -4.62 16.11
C MET A 57 1.31 -5.94 16.88
N GLN A 58 0.48 -6.04 17.91
CA GLN A 58 0.26 -7.28 18.66
C GLN A 58 -0.26 -8.41 17.77
N LYS A 59 -1.22 -8.12 16.89
CA LYS A 59 -1.71 -9.09 15.92
C LYS A 59 -0.60 -9.51 14.94
N TYR A 60 0.27 -8.59 14.55
CA TYR A 60 1.41 -8.87 13.68
C TYR A 60 2.42 -9.79 14.38
N ALA A 61 2.85 -9.46 15.59
CA ALA A 61 3.76 -10.28 16.39
C ALA A 61 3.21 -11.68 16.66
N LYS A 62 1.93 -11.80 17.01
CA LYS A 62 1.27 -13.11 17.20
C LYS A 62 1.29 -13.98 15.94
N ARG A 63 1.29 -13.36 14.76
CA ARG A 63 1.33 -14.08 13.48
C ARG A 63 2.72 -14.59 13.13
N PHE A 64 3.77 -13.91 13.59
CA PHE A 64 5.16 -14.22 13.29
C PHE A 64 6.00 -14.21 14.57
N PRO A 65 5.71 -15.12 15.52
CA PRO A 65 6.25 -15.07 16.87
C PRO A 65 7.78 -15.24 16.93
N ASP A 66 8.37 -15.95 15.96
CA ASP A 66 9.82 -16.16 15.89
C ASP A 66 10.56 -15.02 15.19
N ASP A 67 9.84 -14.18 14.43
CA ASP A 67 10.43 -13.20 13.53
C ASP A 67 10.19 -11.75 14.00
N VAL A 68 9.23 -11.52 14.92
CA VAL A 68 8.76 -10.19 15.31
C VAL A 68 8.80 -10.00 16.82
N CYS A 69 9.63 -9.05 17.28
CA CYS A 69 9.68 -8.58 18.66
C CYS A 69 9.25 -7.10 18.73
N LEU A 70 8.15 -6.82 19.44
CA LEU A 70 7.60 -5.46 19.51
C LEU A 70 8.51 -4.48 20.25
N ASP A 71 9.20 -4.93 21.29
CA ASP A 71 10.14 -4.08 22.03
C ASP A 71 11.31 -3.64 21.15
N THR A 72 11.84 -4.55 20.34
CA THR A 72 12.91 -4.25 19.38
C THR A 72 12.41 -3.25 18.33
N ILE A 73 11.24 -3.50 17.73
CA ILE A 73 10.64 -2.58 16.75
C ILE A 73 10.44 -1.18 17.36
N ALA A 74 9.91 -1.10 18.58
CA ALA A 74 9.68 0.18 19.25
C ALA A 74 10.99 0.94 19.49
N LYS A 75 12.06 0.25 19.94
CA LYS A 75 13.38 0.84 20.14
C LYS A 75 14.00 1.33 18.82
N GLU A 76 13.87 0.56 17.75
CA GLU A 76 14.37 0.94 16.42
C GLU A 76 13.62 2.15 15.83
N ILE A 77 12.31 2.25 16.07
CA ILE A 77 11.53 3.42 15.68
C ILE A 77 11.95 4.64 16.50
N ALA A 78 12.06 4.49 17.83
CA ALA A 78 12.42 5.57 18.73
C ALA A 78 13.85 6.09 18.50
N GLY A 79 14.79 5.20 18.16
CA GLY A 79 16.18 5.55 17.82
C GLY A 79 16.38 5.98 16.36
N GLY A 80 15.32 5.98 15.54
CA GLY A 80 15.36 6.40 14.14
C GLY A 80 15.97 5.39 13.16
N GLN A 81 16.37 4.20 13.62
CA GLN A 81 16.85 3.12 12.76
C GLN A 81 15.74 2.60 11.84
N ALA A 82 14.51 2.60 12.35
CA ALA A 82 13.29 2.29 11.60
C ALA A 82 12.37 3.51 11.56
N GLN A 83 11.50 3.56 10.56
CA GLN A 83 10.50 4.60 10.40
C GLN A 83 9.11 3.98 10.40
N LEU A 84 8.23 4.58 11.19
CA LEU A 84 6.82 4.23 11.24
C LEU A 84 6.04 5.06 10.22
N TRP A 85 5.22 4.37 9.45
CA TRP A 85 4.21 4.98 8.61
C TRP A 85 2.83 4.53 9.03
N LEU A 86 1.86 5.45 9.01
CA LEU A 86 0.46 5.13 9.24
C LEU A 86 -0.33 5.23 7.94
N ILE A 87 -1.13 4.21 7.69
CA ILE A 87 -2.09 4.21 6.59
C ILE A 87 -3.47 4.51 7.18
N LEU A 88 -4.04 5.64 6.75
CA LEU A 88 -5.34 6.10 7.18
C LEU A 88 -6.38 5.86 6.08
N LYS A 89 -7.53 5.34 6.46
CA LYS A 89 -8.72 5.22 5.61
C LYS A 89 -9.63 6.42 5.85
N ASN A 90 -10.18 6.99 4.77
CA ASN A 90 -10.99 8.21 4.85
C ASN A 90 -10.26 9.32 5.64
N GLU A 91 -8.94 9.41 5.45
CA GLU A 91 -8.03 10.39 6.07
C GLU A 91 -7.84 10.32 7.58
N THR A 92 -8.79 9.77 8.33
CA THR A 92 -8.80 9.85 9.80
C THR A 92 -8.75 8.50 10.49
N GLN A 93 -9.16 7.41 9.84
CA GLN A 93 -9.29 6.12 10.49
C GLN A 93 -8.03 5.27 10.29
N PHE A 94 -7.38 4.86 11.38
CA PHE A 94 -6.25 3.93 11.27
C PHE A 94 -6.68 2.66 10.51
N SER A 95 -5.86 2.26 9.53
CA SER A 95 -6.09 1.04 8.75
C SER A 95 -4.95 0.05 8.87
N ALA A 96 -3.72 0.51 8.65
CA ALA A 96 -2.52 -0.30 8.64
C ALA A 96 -1.30 0.54 9.01
N PHE A 97 -0.18 -0.13 9.26
CA PHE A 97 1.13 0.51 9.40
C PHE A 97 2.11 -0.04 8.36
N VAL A 98 3.16 0.73 8.09
CA VAL A 98 4.35 0.28 7.39
C VAL A 98 5.56 0.55 8.27
N ILE A 99 6.50 -0.40 8.32
CA ILE A 99 7.83 -0.17 8.91
C ILE A 99 8.84 -0.17 7.76
N THR A 100 9.64 0.90 7.69
CA THR A 100 10.77 0.98 6.78
C THR A 100 12.09 1.09 7.54
N LYS A 101 13.19 0.66 6.92
CA LYS A 101 14.56 0.95 7.36
C LYS A 101 15.37 1.56 6.24
N ILE A 102 16.38 2.33 6.61
CA ILE A 102 17.41 2.81 5.69
C ILE A 102 18.64 1.93 5.92
N GLU A 103 19.11 1.28 4.87
CA GLU A 103 20.26 0.39 4.91
C GLU A 103 21.33 0.85 3.92
N MET A 104 22.59 0.51 4.22
CA MET A 104 23.70 0.63 3.28
C MET A 104 24.11 -0.77 2.83
N THR A 105 24.16 -1.02 1.52
CA THR A 105 24.70 -2.28 1.01
C THR A 105 26.21 -2.33 1.24
N HIS A 106 26.81 -3.52 1.17
CA HIS A 106 28.27 -3.69 1.23
C HIS A 106 29.01 -2.94 0.09
N THR A 107 28.31 -2.62 -1.00
CA THR A 107 28.84 -1.82 -2.11
C THR A 107 28.61 -0.32 -1.95
N GLY A 108 28.05 0.12 -0.82
CA GLY A 108 27.81 1.53 -0.51
C GLY A 108 26.52 2.12 -1.09
N LYS A 109 25.61 1.31 -1.65
CA LYS A 109 24.31 1.80 -2.09
C LYS A 109 23.40 2.07 -0.89
N LYS A 110 22.74 3.22 -0.89
CA LYS A 110 21.69 3.55 0.08
C LYS A 110 20.37 2.94 -0.37
N ARG A 111 19.73 2.16 0.49
CA ARG A 111 18.50 1.44 0.18
C ARG A 111 17.44 1.75 1.23
N VAL A 112 16.20 1.93 0.78
CA VAL A 112 15.02 1.89 1.67
C VAL A 112 14.44 0.49 1.63
N VAL A 113 14.31 -0.14 2.79
CA VAL A 113 13.68 -1.46 2.93
C VAL A 113 12.30 -1.30 3.53
N ILE A 114 11.24 -1.71 2.82
CA ILE A 114 9.94 -1.96 3.42
C ILE A 114 10.02 -3.34 4.08
N LEU A 115 10.05 -3.37 5.40
CA LEU A 115 10.10 -4.61 6.18
C LEU A 115 8.70 -5.18 6.35
N ASP A 116 7.78 -4.33 6.80
CA ASP A 116 6.47 -4.75 7.26
C ASP A 116 5.39 -3.85 6.68
N LEU A 117 4.31 -4.47 6.19
CA LEU A 117 3.04 -3.80 5.94
C LEU A 117 1.94 -4.69 6.51
N ALA A 118 1.33 -4.25 7.60
CA ALA A 118 0.34 -5.02 8.33
C ALA A 118 -0.84 -4.16 8.79
N GLY A 119 -2.02 -4.79 8.80
CA GLY A 119 -3.30 -4.14 9.11
C GLY A 119 -4.41 -4.54 8.14
N LYS A 120 -5.38 -3.65 7.97
CA LYS A 120 -6.52 -3.80 7.06
C LYS A 120 -6.19 -3.19 5.69
N GLY A 121 -6.84 -3.68 4.63
CA GLY A 121 -6.69 -3.14 3.26
C GLY A 121 -6.00 -4.09 2.27
N GLY A 122 -5.08 -4.94 2.75
CA GLY A 122 -4.43 -5.99 1.94
C GLY A 122 -3.78 -5.45 0.67
N LEU A 123 -3.97 -6.14 -0.46
CA LEU A 123 -3.38 -5.77 -1.75
C LEU A 123 -3.80 -4.38 -2.26
N LYS A 124 -4.89 -3.80 -1.74
CA LYS A 124 -5.32 -2.43 -2.09
C LYS A 124 -4.30 -1.38 -1.65
N LEU A 125 -3.45 -1.71 -0.68
CA LEU A 125 -2.44 -0.81 -0.13
C LEU A 125 -1.16 -0.75 -0.95
N VAL A 126 -0.93 -1.69 -1.88
CA VAL A 126 0.31 -1.75 -2.67
C VAL A 126 0.55 -0.46 -3.46
N LYS A 127 -0.52 0.20 -3.92
CA LYS A 127 -0.41 1.49 -4.63
C LYS A 127 0.18 2.62 -3.78
N LEU A 128 0.18 2.50 -2.45
CA LEU A 128 0.73 3.51 -1.55
C LEU A 128 2.25 3.42 -1.46
N ILE A 129 2.87 2.34 -1.97
CA ILE A 129 4.33 2.21 -2.03
C ILE A 129 4.95 3.33 -2.88
N ASP A 130 4.25 3.83 -3.91
CA ASP A 130 4.70 4.99 -4.69
C ASP A 130 5.00 6.22 -3.81
N GLN A 131 4.32 6.40 -2.67
CA GLN A 131 4.57 7.51 -1.75
C GLN A 131 5.84 7.27 -0.92
N ILE A 132 6.10 6.02 -0.54
CA ILE A 132 7.36 5.63 0.11
C ILE A 132 8.51 5.80 -0.88
N GLU A 133 8.32 5.48 -2.15
CA GLU A 133 9.32 5.69 -3.21
C GLU A 133 9.64 7.17 -3.38
N LYS A 134 8.62 8.04 -3.41
CA LYS A 134 8.83 9.49 -3.43
C LYS A 134 9.70 9.96 -2.27
N TRP A 135 9.42 9.48 -1.05
CA TRP A 135 10.26 9.77 0.12
C TRP A 135 11.66 9.18 0.02
N ALA A 136 11.81 7.95 -0.47
CA ALA A 136 13.11 7.31 -0.66
C ALA A 136 14.01 8.16 -1.58
N ARG A 137 13.42 8.75 -2.62
CA ARG A 137 14.11 9.69 -3.52
C ARG A 137 14.52 11.00 -2.83
N THR A 138 13.72 11.54 -1.91
CA THR A 138 14.09 12.79 -1.20
C THR A 138 15.29 12.60 -0.26
N ILE A 139 15.54 11.36 0.18
CA ILE A 139 16.72 11.02 0.99
C ILE A 139 17.86 10.44 0.15
N HIS A 140 17.79 10.54 -1.19
CA HIS A 140 18.80 10.02 -2.11
C HIS A 140 19.08 8.52 -1.97
N ALA A 141 18.03 7.72 -1.71
CA ALA A 141 18.18 6.26 -1.81
C ALA A 141 18.34 5.85 -3.27
N ASP A 142 19.28 4.94 -3.53
CA ASP A 142 19.55 4.37 -4.85
C ASP A 142 18.46 3.37 -5.27
N GLU A 143 17.85 2.68 -4.30
CA GLU A 143 16.86 1.65 -4.56
C GLU A 143 15.91 1.42 -3.39
N MET A 144 14.82 0.70 -3.69
CA MET A 144 13.90 0.16 -2.70
C MET A 144 13.91 -1.37 -2.72
N LEU A 145 13.93 -1.96 -1.53
CA LEU A 145 13.66 -3.38 -1.32
C LEU A 145 12.34 -3.53 -0.59
N THR A 146 11.48 -4.44 -1.06
CA THR A 146 10.24 -4.76 -0.37
C THR A 146 10.29 -6.21 0.08
N MET A 147 10.37 -6.42 1.39
CA MET A 147 10.23 -7.74 2.00
C MET A 147 8.73 -8.04 2.10
N GLY A 148 8.31 -9.18 1.58
CA GLY A 148 6.89 -9.48 1.54
C GLY A 148 6.57 -10.91 1.14
N ARG A 149 5.36 -11.33 1.48
CA ARG A 149 4.85 -12.65 1.11
C ARG A 149 4.62 -12.73 -0.39
N PHE A 150 4.89 -13.89 -1.00
CA PHE A 150 4.82 -14.11 -2.45
C PHE A 150 3.51 -13.67 -3.12
N GLY A 151 2.37 -13.73 -2.41
CA GLY A 151 1.07 -13.26 -2.91
C GLY A 151 1.03 -11.77 -3.29
N TRP A 152 2.00 -10.97 -2.87
CA TRP A 152 2.14 -9.56 -3.24
C TRP A 152 2.86 -9.35 -4.58
N SER A 153 3.54 -10.38 -5.09
CA SER A 153 4.45 -10.29 -6.25
C SER A 153 3.78 -9.77 -7.52
N LYS A 154 2.52 -10.12 -7.78
CA LYS A 154 1.79 -9.63 -8.97
C LYS A 154 1.58 -8.11 -8.90
N MET A 155 1.14 -7.61 -7.74
CA MET A 155 0.87 -6.18 -7.55
C MET A 155 2.16 -5.37 -7.47
N LEU A 156 3.21 -5.91 -6.84
CA LEU A 156 4.52 -5.26 -6.79
C LEU A 156 5.17 -5.17 -8.18
N ARG A 157 5.03 -6.21 -9.03
CA ARG A 157 5.51 -6.17 -10.43
C ARG A 157 4.84 -5.09 -11.27
N GLN A 158 3.55 -4.84 -11.06
CA GLN A 158 2.84 -3.74 -11.72
C GLN A 158 3.38 -2.35 -11.32
N ARG A 159 4.19 -2.27 -10.26
CA ARG A 159 4.84 -1.07 -9.74
C ARG A 159 6.36 -1.06 -10.00
N GLY A 160 6.85 -1.92 -10.88
CA GLY A 160 8.26 -1.94 -11.27
C GLY A 160 9.18 -2.73 -10.33
N HIS A 161 8.66 -3.35 -9.27
CA HIS A 161 9.47 -4.26 -8.46
C HIS A 161 9.73 -5.58 -9.19
N ALA A 162 10.98 -6.03 -9.18
CA ALA A 162 11.35 -7.38 -9.59
C ALA A 162 11.52 -8.30 -8.37
N ILE A 163 11.35 -9.61 -8.58
CA ILE A 163 11.77 -10.59 -7.57
C ILE A 163 13.29 -10.65 -7.59
N ASN A 164 13.92 -10.31 -6.47
CA ASN A 164 15.38 -10.35 -6.33
C ASN A 164 15.87 -11.60 -5.57
N LEU A 165 15.16 -12.00 -4.51
CA LEU A 165 15.55 -13.11 -3.64
C LEU A 165 14.32 -13.90 -3.17
N ILE A 166 14.47 -15.22 -3.05
CA ILE A 166 13.51 -16.12 -2.40
C ILE A 166 14.18 -16.69 -1.15
N HIS A 167 13.55 -16.53 0.01
CA HIS A 167 14.05 -17.06 1.28
C HIS A 167 13.42 -18.43 1.56
N TYR A 168 14.25 -19.47 1.64
CA TYR A 168 13.85 -20.82 2.06
C TYR A 168 14.07 -21.00 3.56
N ARG A 169 13.05 -21.47 4.29
CA ARG A 169 13.11 -21.75 5.73
C ARG A 169 12.89 -23.25 5.97
N LYS A 170 13.76 -23.88 6.76
CA LYS A 170 13.58 -25.23 7.32
C LYS A 170 13.65 -25.13 8.84
N VAL A 171 12.59 -25.58 9.53
CA VAL A 171 12.60 -25.69 10.99
C VAL A 171 13.37 -26.95 11.35
N LEU A 172 14.36 -26.82 12.23
CA LEU A 172 15.10 -27.96 12.78
C LEU A 172 14.43 -28.39 14.08
N THR A 173 14.09 -29.66 14.18
CA THR A 173 13.69 -30.30 15.44
C THR A 173 14.89 -31.05 15.97
N LEU A 174 15.14 -30.92 17.28
CA LEU A 174 16.05 -31.80 18.01
C LEU A 174 15.41 -33.17 18.22
#